data_AF-A0A7X7QL10-F1
#
_entry.id   AF-A0A7X7QL10-F1
#
_cell.length_a   1.000
_cell.length_b   1.000
_cell.length_c   1.000
_cell.angle_alpha   90.00
_cell.angle_beta   90.00
_cell.angle_gamma   90.00
#
_symmetry.space_group_name_H-M   'P 1'
#
loop_
_entity.id
_entity.type
_entity.pdbx_description
1 polymer ?
#
loop_
_entity_poly.entity_id
_entity_poly.type
_entity_poly.pdbx_seq_one_letter_code
_entity_poly.pdbx_strand_id
1 'polypeptide(L)'
;TPEGKDVRAKDIEREHLKRGFKCIGYHFVIDLDGTIEEGRPLTMNGAHCEKPGFSGRPYNQHSIGICYVGGVAKDGKTPKDTRTDAQKLAMQALVANLTMQYPITEVIGHRDASPDLNGDGKISRWEWLKSCPCFEVKAEFPMAVCTAKKPER
;
A
#
# COMPACT_ATOMS: atom_id res chain seq x y z
N THR A 1 3.66 10.98 5.37
CA THR A 1 4.64 12.01 5.79
C THR A 1 4.32 13.32 5.08
N PRO A 2 4.69 14.49 5.62
CA PRO A 2 4.46 15.78 4.95
C PRO A 2 5.08 15.83 3.54
N GLU A 3 4.37 16.49 2.62
CA GLU A 3 4.81 16.73 1.24
C GLU A 3 6.25 17.24 1.15
N GLY A 4 7.10 16.55 0.39
CA GLY A 4 8.50 16.93 0.16
C GLY A 4 9.45 16.63 1.33
N LYS A 5 8.99 16.02 2.43
CA LYS A 5 9.87 15.59 3.51
C LYS A 5 10.61 14.32 3.09
N ASP A 6 11.94 14.39 3.05
CA ASP A 6 12.81 13.22 2.83
C ASP A 6 12.72 12.29 4.05
N VAL A 7 12.23 11.08 3.80
CA VAL A 7 12.06 10.00 4.76
C VAL A 7 12.38 8.73 4.01
N ARG A 8 13.26 7.89 4.56
CA ARG A 8 13.66 6.63 3.93
C ARG A 8 13.12 5.44 4.72
N ALA A 9 13.21 4.23 4.18
CA ALA A 9 12.78 2.99 4.82
C ALA A 9 13.40 2.83 6.22
N LYS A 10 14.68 3.17 6.40
CA LYS A 10 15.37 3.15 7.70
C LYS A 10 14.73 4.07 8.76
N ASP A 11 14.17 5.19 8.33
CA ASP A 11 13.53 6.15 9.24
C ASP A 11 12.16 5.63 9.66
N ILE A 12 11.42 5.03 8.72
CA ILE A 12 10.15 4.34 8.99
C ILE A 12 10.38 3.14 9.92
N GLU A 13 11.43 2.37 9.69
CA GLU A 13 11.82 1.27 10.56
C GLU A 13 12.07 1.75 11.99
N ARG A 14 12.88 2.79 12.17
CA ARG A 14 13.15 3.37 13.49
C ARG A 14 11.87 3.78 14.21
N GLU A 15 10.92 4.39 13.49
CA GLU A 15 9.63 4.78 14.06
C GLU A 15 8.76 3.57 14.42
N HIS A 16 8.75 2.54 13.58
CA HIS A 16 8.02 1.30 13.86
C HIS A 16 8.60 0.55 15.07
N LEU A 17 9.94 0.48 15.20
CA LEU A 17 10.61 -0.12 16.35
C LEU A 17 10.22 0.59 17.67
N LYS A 18 10.17 1.93 17.68
CA LYS A 18 9.71 2.72 18.84
C LYS A 18 8.26 2.41 19.23
N ARG A 19 7.42 2.04 18.26
CA ARG A 19 6.03 1.64 18.46
C ARG A 19 5.87 0.16 18.86
N GLY A 20 6.97 -0.55 19.12
CA GLY A 20 6.98 -1.94 19.56
C GLY A 20 6.90 -2.97 18.41
N PHE A 21 7.06 -2.54 17.16
CA PHE A 21 7.09 -3.47 16.03
C PHE A 21 8.48 -4.13 15.98
N LYS A 22 8.58 -5.33 15.42
CA LYS A 22 9.86 -6.04 15.28
C LYS A 22 10.76 -5.45 14.18
N CYS A 23 10.16 -4.82 13.17
CA CYS A 23 10.81 -4.12 12.06
C CYS A 23 9.76 -3.30 11.31
N ILE A 24 10.14 -2.67 10.19
CA ILE A 24 9.22 -1.98 9.30
C ILE A 24 8.02 -2.86 8.90
N GLY A 25 6.86 -2.22 8.73
CA GLY A 25 5.58 -2.90 8.50
C GLY A 25 5.24 -3.14 7.03
N TYR A 26 5.94 -2.47 6.12
CA TYR A 26 5.75 -2.54 4.67
C TYR A 26 6.86 -3.39 4.04
N HIS A 27 6.56 -4.01 2.90
CA HIS A 27 7.56 -4.76 2.13
C HIS A 27 8.37 -3.85 1.21
N PHE A 28 7.76 -2.77 0.71
CA PHE A 28 8.42 -1.79 -0.14
C PHE A 28 8.09 -0.35 0.30
N VAL A 29 9.07 0.53 0.17
CA VAL A 29 8.94 1.99 0.35
C VAL A 29 9.41 2.68 -0.92
N ILE A 30 8.61 3.61 -1.44
CA ILE A 30 8.96 4.40 -2.63
C ILE A 30 9.28 5.83 -2.21
N ASP A 31 10.54 6.21 -2.39
CA ASP A 31 11.08 7.51 -2.02
C ASP A 31 10.67 8.62 -3.00
N LEU A 32 10.89 9.87 -2.63
CA LEU A 32 10.49 11.03 -3.44
C LEU A 32 11.09 11.04 -4.85
N ASP A 33 12.28 10.46 -5.02
CA ASP A 33 12.98 10.33 -6.31
C ASP A 33 12.58 9.07 -7.10
N GLY A 34 11.65 8.26 -6.59
CA GLY A 34 11.22 7.00 -7.22
C GLY A 34 12.07 5.78 -6.85
N THR A 35 13.10 5.93 -6.01
CA THR A 35 13.85 4.79 -5.47
C THR A 35 12.92 3.87 -4.70
N ILE A 36 13.02 2.56 -4.95
CA ILE A 36 12.28 1.53 -4.22
C ILE A 36 13.24 0.91 -3.22
N GLU A 37 12.98 1.13 -1.93
CA GLU A 37 13.67 0.48 -0.84
C GLU A 37 12.89 -0.76 -0.38
N GLU A 38 13.59 -1.88 -0.21
CA GLU A 38 13.04 -3.07 0.44
C GLU A 38 12.93 -2.84 1.95
N GLY A 39 11.79 -3.22 2.51
CA GLY A 39 11.52 -3.19 3.93
C GLY A 39 11.48 -4.60 4.50
N ARG A 40 10.27 -5.04 4.87
CA ARG A 40 10.04 -6.38 5.38
C ARG A 40 10.19 -7.42 4.26
N PRO A 41 10.86 -8.56 4.49
CA PRO A 41 10.93 -9.64 3.50
C PRO A 41 9.55 -10.17 3.11
N LEU A 42 9.35 -10.48 1.83
CA LEU A 42 8.09 -11.06 1.32
C LEU A 42 7.75 -12.44 1.92
N THR A 43 8.73 -13.10 2.53
CA THR A 43 8.57 -14.37 3.27
C THR A 43 7.97 -14.19 4.66
N MET A 44 7.79 -12.96 5.12
CA MET A 44 7.24 -12.62 6.43
C MET A 44 5.92 -11.88 6.30
N ASN A 45 4.98 -12.16 7.20
CA ASN A 45 3.74 -11.40 7.31
C ASN A 45 4.01 -9.91 7.55
N GLY A 46 3.28 -9.07 6.83
CA GLY A 46 3.27 -7.62 6.95
C GLY A 46 2.75 -7.11 8.29
N ALA A 47 2.90 -5.80 8.50
CA ALA A 47 2.25 -5.07 9.60
C ALA A 47 1.69 -3.73 9.08
N HIS A 48 1.01 -3.78 7.94
CA HIS A 48 0.51 -2.63 7.19
C HIS A 48 -1.03 -2.56 7.12
N CYS A 49 -1.75 -3.68 7.19
CA CYS A 49 -3.22 -3.71 7.22
C CYS A 49 -3.76 -4.98 7.91
N GLU A 50 -4.42 -4.82 9.05
CA GLU A 50 -5.00 -5.92 9.83
C GLU A 50 -6.42 -6.34 9.37
N LYS A 51 -6.99 -5.65 8.39
CA LYS A 51 -8.38 -5.86 7.98
C LYS A 51 -8.53 -7.12 7.11
N PRO A 52 -9.61 -7.89 7.27
CA PRO A 52 -9.75 -9.21 6.63
C PRO A 52 -10.07 -9.21 5.12
N GLY A 53 -10.45 -8.05 4.56
CA GLY A 53 -10.76 -7.94 3.13
C GLY A 53 -11.84 -8.92 2.66
N PHE A 54 -11.84 -9.23 1.36
CA PHE A 54 -12.75 -10.24 0.80
C PHE A 54 -12.38 -11.67 1.23
N SER A 55 -11.11 -11.90 1.55
CA SER A 55 -10.57 -13.23 1.87
C SER A 55 -10.98 -13.76 3.25
N GLY A 56 -11.56 -12.91 4.10
CA GLY A 56 -11.84 -13.22 5.51
C GLY A 56 -10.59 -13.29 6.41
N ARG A 57 -9.39 -13.08 5.88
CA ARG A 57 -8.10 -13.12 6.61
C ARG A 57 -7.41 -11.76 6.58
N PRO A 58 -6.74 -11.31 7.66
CA PRO A 58 -6.03 -10.04 7.68
C PRO A 58 -5.06 -9.89 6.50
N TYR A 59 -5.08 -8.75 5.81
CA TYR A 59 -4.18 -8.45 4.69
C TYR A 59 -2.69 -8.65 5.05
N ASN A 60 -2.30 -8.37 6.29
CA ASN A 60 -0.97 -8.65 6.81
C ASN A 60 -0.47 -10.10 6.57
N GLN A 61 -1.38 -11.07 6.44
CA GLN A 61 -1.03 -12.49 6.32
C GLN A 61 -0.90 -12.98 4.88
N HIS A 62 -1.36 -12.21 3.88
CA HIS A 62 -1.47 -12.71 2.50
C HIS A 62 -1.32 -11.63 1.42
N SER A 63 -0.84 -10.44 1.77
CA SER A 63 -0.67 -9.35 0.80
C SER A 63 0.66 -8.63 0.96
N ILE A 64 1.01 -7.85 -0.07
CA ILE A 64 2.25 -7.10 -0.15
C ILE A 64 1.95 -5.62 0.10
N GLY A 65 2.30 -5.10 1.28
CA GLY A 65 2.23 -3.67 1.57
C GLY A 65 3.32 -2.84 0.88
N ILE A 66 2.90 -1.88 0.05
CA ILE A 66 3.74 -0.84 -0.57
C ILE A 66 3.41 0.50 0.09
N CYS A 67 4.44 1.23 0.53
CA CYS A 67 4.32 2.59 1.05
C CYS A 67 5.01 3.57 0.08
N TYR A 68 4.49 4.79 -0.05
CA TYR A 68 5.23 5.88 -0.68
C TYR A 68 5.44 7.01 0.32
N VAL A 69 6.55 7.73 0.18
CA VAL A 69 6.86 8.89 1.02
C VAL A 69 5.97 10.06 0.60
N GLY A 70 5.11 10.50 1.52
CA GLY A 70 4.13 11.56 1.29
C GLY A 70 2.76 11.24 1.88
N GLY A 71 1.71 11.76 1.25
CA GLY A 71 0.31 11.46 1.54
C GLY A 71 -0.41 12.49 2.41
N VAL A 72 0.31 13.50 2.93
CA VAL A 72 -0.31 14.67 3.56
C VAL A 72 0.38 15.94 3.08
N ALA A 73 -0.36 17.05 3.03
CA ALA A 73 0.17 18.36 2.68
C ALA A 73 1.28 18.82 3.65
N LYS A 74 1.91 19.95 3.34
CA LYS A 74 3.00 20.53 4.16
C LYS A 74 2.61 20.82 5.61
N ASP A 75 1.31 20.97 5.89
CA ASP A 75 0.77 21.12 7.26
C ASP A 75 0.88 19.84 8.11
N GLY A 76 1.23 18.71 7.49
CA GLY A 76 1.33 17.40 8.12
C GLY A 76 0.00 16.76 8.52
N LYS A 77 -1.14 17.36 8.13
CA LYS A 77 -2.48 16.97 8.59
C LYS A 77 -3.44 16.70 7.44
N THR A 78 -3.42 17.51 6.39
CA THR A 78 -4.40 17.44 5.31
C THR A 78 -4.03 16.31 4.34
N PRO A 79 -4.86 15.26 4.17
CA PRO A 79 -4.59 14.20 3.19
C PRO A 79 -4.52 14.75 1.77
N LYS A 80 -3.48 14.38 1.04
CA LYS A 80 -3.23 14.85 -0.33
C LYS A 80 -2.41 13.81 -1.07
N ASP A 81 -2.74 13.49 -2.34
CA ASP A 81 -1.80 12.77 -3.21
C ASP A 81 -0.62 13.69 -3.49
N THR A 82 0.52 13.40 -2.86
CA THR A 82 1.76 14.17 -2.99
C THR A 82 2.81 13.40 -3.77
N ARG A 83 2.42 12.32 -4.48
CA ARG A 83 3.37 11.51 -5.22
C ARG A 83 4.01 12.34 -6.32
N THR A 84 5.34 12.26 -6.42
CA THR A 84 6.10 12.77 -7.57
C THR A 84 5.84 11.88 -8.79
N ASP A 85 6.16 12.37 -9.99
CA ASP A 85 6.03 11.56 -11.20
C ASP A 85 6.98 10.36 -11.19
N ALA A 86 8.17 10.51 -10.59
CA ALA A 86 9.09 9.40 -10.37
C ALA A 86 8.48 8.32 -9.45
N GLN A 87 7.80 8.72 -8.38
CA GLN A 87 7.08 7.78 -7.52
C GLN A 87 5.96 7.04 -8.25
N LYS A 88 5.18 7.74 -9.09
CA LYS A 88 4.11 7.13 -9.87
C LYS A 88 4.66 6.08 -10.85
N LEU A 89 5.71 6.43 -11.60
CA LEU A 89 6.37 5.50 -12.52
C LEU A 89 6.95 4.28 -11.80
N ALA A 90 7.65 4.49 -10.68
CA ALA A 90 8.19 3.41 -9.87
C ALA A 90 7.09 2.51 -9.31
N MET A 91 5.98 3.08 -8.82
CA MET A 91 4.83 2.33 -8.32
C MET A 91 4.18 1.50 -9.42
N GLN A 92 4.01 2.05 -10.63
CA GLN A 92 3.49 1.32 -11.78
C GLN A 92 4.37 0.13 -12.15
N ALA A 93 5.68 0.34 -12.26
CA ALA A 93 6.63 -0.73 -12.57
C ALA A 93 6.63 -1.82 -11.46
N LEU A 94 6.62 -1.42 -10.19
CA LEU A 94 6.60 -2.34 -9.06
C LEU A 94 5.32 -3.18 -9.03
N VAL A 95 4.15 -2.53 -9.15
CA VAL A 95 2.86 -3.24 -9.16
C VAL A 95 2.79 -4.22 -10.32
N ALA A 96 3.18 -3.79 -11.54
CA ALA A 96 3.21 -4.68 -12.71
C ALA A 96 4.13 -5.89 -12.51
N ASN A 97 5.32 -5.67 -11.93
CA ASN A 97 6.26 -6.75 -11.68
C ASN A 97 5.71 -7.75 -10.63
N LEU A 98 5.13 -7.24 -9.54
CA LEU A 98 4.55 -8.09 -8.50
C LEU A 98 3.34 -8.89 -8.97
N THR A 99 2.47 -8.30 -9.81
CA THR A 99 1.31 -9.01 -10.37
C THR A 99 1.70 -10.07 -11.40
N MET A 100 2.87 -9.93 -12.05
CA MET A 100 3.42 -10.98 -12.91
C MET A 100 4.04 -12.14 -12.11
N GLN A 101 4.69 -11.84 -10.98
CA GLN A 101 5.43 -12.82 -10.19
C GLN A 101 4.54 -13.60 -9.20
N TYR A 102 3.48 -12.97 -8.70
CA TYR A 102 2.61 -13.52 -7.67
C TYR A 102 1.16 -13.57 -8.16
N PRO A 103 0.35 -14.53 -7.67
CA PRO A 103 -1.07 -14.63 -8.03
C PRO A 103 -1.90 -13.54 -7.33
N ILE A 104 -1.65 -12.28 -7.65
CA ILE A 104 -2.32 -11.12 -7.08
C ILE A 104 -3.69 -10.96 -7.74
N THR A 105 -4.75 -11.05 -6.94
CA THR A 105 -6.13 -10.94 -7.42
C THR A 105 -6.71 -9.52 -7.31
N GLU A 106 -6.09 -8.66 -6.51
CA GLU A 106 -6.54 -7.29 -6.30
C GLU A 106 -5.38 -6.33 -5.99
N VAL A 107 -5.55 -5.06 -6.37
CA VAL A 107 -4.68 -3.95 -5.95
C VAL A 107 -5.60 -2.87 -5.39
N ILE A 108 -5.46 -2.59 -4.09
CA ILE A 108 -6.37 -1.72 -3.35
C ILE A 108 -5.62 -0.68 -2.52
N GLY A 109 -6.29 0.43 -2.21
CA GLY A 109 -5.83 1.37 -1.20
C GLY A 109 -6.15 0.88 0.21
N HIS A 110 -5.37 1.28 1.21
CA HIS A 110 -5.69 0.96 2.62
C HIS A 110 -7.09 1.46 3.01
N ARG A 111 -7.50 2.62 2.48
CA ARG A 111 -8.84 3.18 2.60
C ARG A 111 -9.94 2.21 2.17
N ASP A 112 -9.71 1.47 1.09
CA ASP A 112 -10.66 0.51 0.52
C ASP A 112 -10.80 -0.76 1.38
N ALA A 113 -9.93 -0.95 2.38
CA ALA A 113 -10.04 -2.01 3.39
C ALA A 113 -10.88 -1.60 4.62
N SER A 114 -11.49 -0.42 4.60
CA SER A 114 -12.45 0.00 5.65
C SER A 114 -13.70 -0.90 5.62
N PRO A 115 -14.38 -1.11 6.76
CA PRO A 115 -15.60 -1.91 6.78
C PRO A 115 -16.71 -1.25 5.98
N ASP A 116 -17.48 -2.07 5.27
CA ASP A 116 -18.76 -1.69 4.67
C ASP A 116 -19.81 -1.70 5.79
N LEU A 117 -20.20 -0.51 6.26
CA LEU A 117 -21.08 -0.31 7.41
C LEU A 117 -22.56 -0.35 7.01
N ASN A 118 -22.89 -0.04 5.76
CA ASN A 118 -24.27 -0.06 5.26
C ASN A 118 -24.60 -1.32 4.43
N GLY A 119 -23.60 -2.12 4.06
CA GLY A 119 -23.76 -3.39 3.34
C GLY A 119 -24.05 -3.23 1.86
N ASP A 120 -23.74 -2.08 1.25
CA ASP A 120 -24.04 -1.81 -0.16
C ASP A 120 -22.92 -2.27 -1.14
N GLY A 121 -21.84 -2.84 -0.59
CA GLY A 121 -20.69 -3.34 -1.33
C GLY A 121 -19.71 -2.25 -1.75
N LYS A 122 -19.87 -1.00 -1.32
CA LYS A 122 -19.02 0.14 -1.67
C LYS A 122 -18.55 0.87 -0.41
N ILE A 123 -17.24 1.04 -0.30
CA ILE A 123 -16.63 1.81 0.79
C ILE A 123 -16.73 3.31 0.48
N SER A 124 -17.79 3.93 0.97
CA SER A 124 -18.08 5.35 0.83
C SER A 124 -17.24 6.22 1.78
N ARG A 125 -17.09 7.51 1.45
CA ARG A 125 -16.21 8.44 2.19
C ARG A 125 -16.45 8.49 3.69
N TRP A 126 -17.70 8.35 4.13
CA TRP A 126 -18.09 8.40 5.53
C TRP A 126 -17.72 7.11 6.31
N GLU A 127 -17.36 6.03 5.61
CA GLU A 127 -16.94 4.75 6.18
C GLU A 127 -15.41 4.63 6.30
N TRP A 128 -14.68 5.61 5.76
CA TRP A 128 -13.23 5.57 5.70
C TRP A 128 -12.60 5.66 7.08
N LEU A 129 -11.90 4.59 7.47
CA LEU A 129 -11.05 4.61 8.67
C LEU A 129 -9.78 5.43 8.47
N LYS A 130 -9.32 5.51 7.21
CA LYS A 130 -8.09 6.22 6.81
C LYS A 130 -8.24 6.79 5.42
N SER A 131 -7.57 7.92 5.14
CA SER A 131 -7.50 8.50 3.80
C SER A 131 -6.39 7.90 2.92
N CYS A 132 -5.45 7.14 3.51
CA CYS A 132 -4.34 6.51 2.78
C CYS A 132 -4.87 5.54 1.71
N PRO A 133 -4.37 5.57 0.46
CA PRO A 133 -3.13 6.20 0.04
C PRO A 133 -3.29 7.61 -0.53
N CYS A 134 -4.44 8.27 -0.29
CA CYS A 134 -4.73 9.65 -0.71
C CYS A 134 -4.91 9.86 -2.22
N PHE A 135 -5.01 8.77 -2.99
CA PHE A 135 -5.44 8.73 -4.40
C PHE A 135 -6.40 7.54 -4.64
N GLU A 136 -6.98 7.45 -5.84
CA GLU A 136 -7.89 6.37 -6.23
C GLU A 136 -7.14 5.20 -6.89
N VAL A 137 -6.83 4.16 -6.09
CA VAL A 137 -6.02 3.01 -6.54
C VAL A 137 -6.69 2.23 -7.66
N LYS A 138 -7.99 1.94 -7.53
CA LYS A 138 -8.74 1.15 -8.54
C LYS A 138 -8.79 1.82 -9.91
N ALA A 139 -8.72 3.16 -9.95
CA ALA A 139 -8.69 3.91 -11.21
C ALA A 139 -7.31 3.86 -11.87
N GLU A 140 -6.24 3.87 -11.08
CA GLU A 140 -4.85 3.85 -11.56
C GLU A 140 -4.34 2.43 -11.90
N PHE A 141 -4.78 1.45 -11.11
CA PHE A 141 -4.45 0.03 -11.26
C PHE A 141 -5.71 -0.79 -11.47
N PRO A 142 -6.41 -0.61 -12.61
CA PRO A 142 -7.51 -1.49 -12.96
C PRO A 142 -6.91 -2.88 -13.13
N MET A 143 -7.22 -3.80 -12.22
CA MET A 143 -6.94 -5.21 -12.42
C MET A 143 -7.84 -5.68 -13.57
N ALA A 144 -7.37 -5.51 -14.81
CA ALA A 144 -7.80 -6.36 -15.89
C ALA A 144 -7.53 -7.78 -15.39
N VAL A 145 -8.53 -8.65 -15.46
CA VAL A 145 -8.40 -10.06 -15.08
C VAL A 145 -7.34 -10.68 -15.98
N CYS A 146 -6.07 -10.50 -15.62
CA CYS A 146 -4.95 -11.13 -16.28
C CYS A 146 -5.02 -12.56 -15.76
N THR A 147 -5.74 -13.38 -16.50
CA THR A 147 -5.74 -14.83 -16.35
C THR A 147 -4.36 -15.34 -16.70
N ALA A 148 -3.38 -15.05 -15.82
CA ALA A 148 -2.10 -15.72 -15.85
C ALA A 148 -2.42 -17.18 -15.59
N LYS A 149 -2.51 -17.97 -16.67
CA LYS A 149 -2.59 -19.42 -16.62
C LYS A 149 -1.46 -19.87 -15.69
N LYS A 150 -1.82 -20.56 -14.62
CA LYS A 150 -0.87 -21.29 -13.78
C LYS A 150 0.07 -22.06 -14.71
N PRO A 151 1.40 -21.98 -14.56
CA PRO A 151 2.25 -22.98 -15.16
C PRO A 151 1.90 -24.30 -14.48
N GLU A 152 1.43 -25.27 -15.28
CA GLU A 152 1.25 -26.64 -14.85
C GLU A 152 2.59 -27.15 -14.31
N ARG A 153 2.56 -27.69 -13.08
CA ARG A 153 3.65 -28.51 -12.56
C ARG A 153 3.37 -29.96 -12.90
#